data_AF-A0A1V9YTW2-F1
#
_entry.id   AF-A0A1V9YTW2-F1
#
_cell.length_a   1.000
_cell.length_b   1.000
_cell.length_c   1.000
_cell.angle_alpha   90.00
_cell.angle_beta   90.00
_cell.angle_gamma   90.00
#
_symmetry.space_group_name_H-M   'P 1'
#
loop_
_entity.id
_entity.type
_entity.pdbx_description
1 polymer ?
#
loop_
_entity_poly.entity_id
_entity_poly.type
_entity_poly.pdbx_seq_one_letter_code
_entity_poly.pdbx_strand_id
1 'polypeptide(L)'
;MDVEFQNMASVPLHPVVPGWTAPNYTFYGGSPLCLYNAGSTTPQESFSYDDACQTSVPLTIPLSPVSLLYTVVVFQGQMPDGICTGNHDCVHLLATALELWKQLPPIDATLAKAVATALTDTQNLDVGLMQFATDANNNWQLLFAPLAMDTTLNPSAWTFYSWILVFDWVQGAREVVSFEGDSGTVVLVSSLAAPLVVTPSGTHNLDGAHAGNQIVFGLLVYGSGVSVFVAALCVAYGMHSHRLVVGRNLFQFNRLTASTWVGRPLTFLRGATAMVLLSTASVQLDVTEGHTAFAFAPRPVIEVLLLAGEASWVAYVVLDIAFVSSDGYDTAVVRLRSATTTLLWVVMVVLELMAPWYYDDCCMFEW
;
A
#
# COMPACT_ATOMS: atom_id res chain seq x y z
N MET A 1 -25.63 -11.20 -16.32
CA MET A 1 -24.53 -12.18 -16.20
C MET A 1 -25.01 -13.26 -15.25
N ASP A 2 -24.80 -14.52 -15.57
CA ASP A 2 -25.28 -15.65 -14.77
C ASP A 2 -24.46 -15.76 -13.47
N VAL A 3 -25.13 -15.62 -12.32
CA VAL A 3 -24.50 -15.66 -10.99
C VAL A 3 -23.93 -17.05 -10.70
N GLU A 4 -24.51 -18.10 -11.29
CA GLU A 4 -24.04 -19.47 -11.12
C GLU A 4 -22.68 -19.67 -11.79
N PHE A 5 -22.48 -19.10 -12.98
CA PHE A 5 -21.20 -19.15 -13.70
C PHE A 5 -20.10 -18.38 -12.96
N GLN A 6 -20.40 -17.20 -12.42
CA GLN A 6 -19.43 -16.40 -11.67
C GLN A 6 -18.93 -17.11 -10.41
N ASN A 7 -19.74 -17.97 -9.80
CA ASN A 7 -19.41 -18.72 -8.60
C ASN A 7 -18.69 -20.05 -8.88
N MET A 8 -18.41 -20.40 -10.14
CA MET A 8 -17.63 -21.58 -10.47
C MET A 8 -16.18 -21.44 -9.98
N ALA A 9 -15.58 -22.55 -9.56
CA ALA A 9 -14.21 -22.57 -9.08
C ALA A 9 -13.21 -22.26 -10.21
N SER A 10 -12.18 -21.47 -9.90
CA SER A 10 -11.07 -21.23 -10.82
C SER A 10 -10.21 -22.48 -11.00
N VAL A 11 -9.79 -22.77 -12.23
CA VAL A 11 -8.98 -23.96 -12.55
C VAL A 11 -7.52 -23.54 -12.80
N PRO A 12 -6.52 -24.00 -12.02
CA PRO A 12 -5.13 -23.69 -12.28
C PRO A 12 -4.62 -24.39 -13.55
N LEU A 13 -3.99 -23.63 -14.44
CA LEU A 13 -3.41 -24.15 -15.69
C LEU A 13 -1.93 -23.77 -15.81
N HIS A 14 -1.16 -24.64 -16.45
CA HIS A 14 0.26 -24.43 -16.74
C HIS A 14 0.43 -24.15 -18.23
N PRO A 15 0.67 -22.89 -18.63
CA PRO A 15 0.75 -22.54 -20.05
C PRO A 15 2.04 -23.07 -20.67
N VAL A 16 1.96 -23.48 -21.94
CA VAL A 16 3.15 -23.72 -22.78
C VAL A 16 3.56 -22.39 -23.40
N VAL A 17 4.66 -21.83 -22.91
CA VAL A 17 5.17 -20.52 -23.38
C VAL A 17 6.06 -20.72 -24.61
N PRO A 18 5.81 -19.99 -25.72
CA PRO A 18 6.64 -20.08 -26.92
C PRO A 18 8.10 -19.74 -26.63
N GLY A 19 9.04 -20.54 -27.18
CA GLY A 19 10.48 -20.32 -27.00
C GLY A 19 11.06 -20.90 -25.70
N TRP A 20 10.23 -21.36 -24.76
CA TRP A 20 10.69 -21.99 -23.52
C TRP A 20 10.79 -23.52 -23.62
N THR A 21 10.68 -24.09 -24.82
CA THR A 21 10.53 -25.54 -25.04
C THR A 21 11.70 -26.22 -25.75
N ALA A 22 12.80 -25.52 -26.08
CA ALA A 22 13.86 -26.09 -26.91
C ALA A 22 15.29 -25.77 -26.43
N PRO A 23 16.21 -26.76 -26.38
CA PRO A 23 16.07 -28.09 -25.81
C PRO A 23 16.46 -28.11 -24.31
N ASN A 24 15.63 -28.74 -23.48
CA ASN A 24 15.84 -28.99 -22.03
C ASN A 24 16.40 -27.78 -21.25
N TYR A 25 15.66 -26.67 -21.27
CA TYR A 25 15.95 -25.59 -20.34
C TYR A 25 15.76 -26.07 -18.90
N THR A 26 16.71 -25.69 -18.04
CA THR A 26 16.52 -25.73 -16.59
C THR A 26 16.18 -24.33 -16.12
N PHE A 27 15.01 -24.14 -15.49
CA PHE A 27 14.49 -22.84 -15.08
C PHE A 27 14.86 -22.54 -13.62
N TYR A 28 15.31 -21.31 -13.36
CA TYR A 28 15.79 -20.82 -12.07
C TYR A 28 14.99 -19.64 -11.52
N GLY A 29 13.83 -19.30 -12.09
CA GLY A 29 12.94 -18.28 -11.53
C GLY A 29 12.37 -17.32 -12.57
N GLY A 30 11.14 -16.86 -12.35
CA GLY A 30 10.48 -15.81 -13.13
C GLY A 30 10.53 -14.42 -12.50
N SER A 31 11.19 -14.28 -11.34
CA SER A 31 11.30 -13.03 -10.60
C SER A 31 12.74 -12.49 -10.63
N PRO A 32 12.97 -11.22 -11.01
CA PRO A 32 14.31 -10.62 -10.98
C PRO A 32 14.82 -10.43 -9.55
N LEU A 33 13.92 -10.51 -8.55
CA LEU A 33 14.25 -10.40 -7.13
C LEU A 33 14.78 -11.73 -6.55
N CYS A 34 14.56 -12.85 -7.24
CA CYS A 34 14.91 -14.19 -6.76
C CYS A 34 16.08 -14.79 -7.56
N LEU A 35 17.32 -14.48 -7.15
CA LEU A 35 18.53 -14.84 -7.89
C LEU A 35 19.06 -16.26 -7.62
N TYR A 36 18.58 -16.92 -6.57
CA TYR A 36 19.19 -18.14 -6.04
C TYR A 36 18.24 -19.34 -5.95
N ASN A 37 17.15 -19.35 -6.74
CA ASN A 37 16.25 -20.49 -6.73
C ASN A 37 16.92 -21.74 -7.28
N ALA A 38 16.45 -22.90 -6.82
CA ALA A 38 16.86 -24.18 -7.38
C ALA A 38 16.35 -24.33 -8.82
N GLY A 39 17.10 -25.08 -9.64
CA GLY A 39 16.70 -25.42 -10.99
C GLY A 39 15.46 -26.30 -11.03
N SER A 40 14.54 -26.00 -11.94
CA SER A 40 13.29 -26.73 -12.19
C SER A 40 13.18 -27.10 -13.67
N THR A 41 12.45 -28.18 -13.97
CA THR A 41 12.13 -28.58 -15.35
C THR A 41 10.93 -27.84 -15.92
N THR A 42 10.15 -27.17 -15.06
CA THR A 42 9.00 -26.35 -15.45
C THR A 42 9.32 -24.88 -15.23
N PRO A 43 8.79 -23.97 -16.07
CA PRO A 43 8.87 -22.54 -15.81
C PRO A 43 8.32 -22.19 -14.42
N GLN A 44 8.96 -21.26 -13.74
CA GLN A 44 8.57 -20.81 -12.40
C GLN A 44 7.63 -19.61 -12.49
N GLU A 45 6.88 -19.34 -11.42
CA GLU A 45 5.96 -18.21 -11.34
C GLU A 45 6.68 -16.86 -11.49
N SER A 46 5.94 -15.85 -11.95
CA SER A 46 6.45 -14.48 -12.07
C SER A 46 6.67 -13.83 -10.69
N PHE A 47 7.23 -12.63 -10.68
CA PHE A 47 7.47 -11.89 -9.43
C PHE A 47 6.17 -11.65 -8.64
N SER A 48 6.30 -11.66 -7.32
CA SER A 48 5.26 -11.28 -6.38
C SER A 48 5.88 -10.42 -5.30
N TYR A 49 5.10 -9.50 -4.72
CA TYR A 49 5.53 -8.69 -3.59
C TYR A 49 5.83 -9.57 -2.35
N ASP A 50 5.02 -10.61 -2.13
CA ASP A 50 5.11 -11.47 -0.94
C ASP A 50 6.07 -12.67 -1.12
N ASP A 51 6.76 -12.78 -2.27
CA ASP A 51 7.64 -13.91 -2.51
C ASP A 51 8.97 -13.76 -1.75
N ALA A 52 9.21 -14.69 -0.82
CA ALA A 52 10.44 -14.77 -0.05
C ALA A 52 11.60 -15.49 -0.78
N CYS A 53 11.40 -15.89 -2.04
CA CYS A 53 12.37 -16.63 -2.86
C CYS A 53 12.84 -17.95 -2.23
N GLN A 54 11.98 -18.61 -1.45
CA GLN A 54 12.33 -19.85 -0.72
C GLN A 54 11.86 -21.12 -1.46
N THR A 55 10.77 -21.01 -2.22
CA THR A 55 10.13 -22.13 -2.88
C THR A 55 9.90 -21.84 -4.35
N SER A 56 10.38 -22.73 -5.22
CA SER A 56 10.07 -22.67 -6.64
C SER A 56 8.62 -23.12 -6.87
N VAL A 57 7.73 -22.18 -7.20
CA VAL A 57 6.35 -22.45 -7.61
C VAL A 57 6.29 -22.50 -9.15
N PRO A 58 5.62 -23.48 -9.78
CA PRO A 58 5.49 -23.51 -11.23
C PRO A 58 4.58 -22.38 -11.73
N LEU A 59 4.88 -21.84 -12.92
CA LEU A 59 4.06 -20.83 -13.58
C LEU A 59 2.62 -21.32 -13.71
N THR A 60 1.70 -20.61 -13.07
CA THR A 60 0.29 -20.99 -12.99
C THR A 60 -0.60 -19.81 -13.36
N ILE A 61 -1.41 -19.99 -14.40
CA ILE A 61 -2.43 -19.03 -14.79
C ILE A 61 -3.80 -19.64 -14.45
N PRO A 62 -4.47 -19.17 -13.39
CA PRO A 62 -5.78 -19.68 -13.03
C PRO A 62 -6.83 -19.21 -14.03
N LEU A 63 -7.59 -20.16 -14.55
CA LEU A 63 -8.74 -19.89 -15.40
C LEU A 63 -9.94 -19.52 -14.52
N SER A 64 -10.12 -18.23 -14.26
CA SER A 64 -11.30 -17.72 -13.56
C SER A 64 -12.51 -17.65 -14.50
N PRO A 65 -13.76 -17.82 -14.02
CA PRO A 65 -14.94 -17.76 -14.90
C PRO A 65 -15.07 -16.43 -15.64
N VAL A 66 -14.87 -15.30 -14.96
CA VAL A 66 -15.04 -13.97 -15.54
C VAL A 66 -13.93 -13.66 -16.55
N SER A 67 -12.66 -13.92 -16.22
CA SER A 67 -11.55 -13.72 -17.16
C SER A 67 -11.66 -14.62 -18.37
N LEU A 68 -12.13 -15.87 -18.19
CA LEU A 68 -12.43 -16.77 -19.29
C LEU A 68 -13.52 -16.23 -20.22
N LEU A 69 -14.67 -15.81 -19.68
CA LEU A 69 -15.77 -15.30 -20.51
C LEU A 69 -15.34 -14.06 -21.31
N TYR A 70 -14.58 -13.17 -20.68
CA TYR A 70 -13.96 -12.03 -21.36
C TYR A 70 -13.09 -12.48 -22.54
N THR A 71 -12.18 -13.42 -22.32
CA THR A 71 -11.30 -13.94 -23.38
C THR A 71 -12.09 -14.64 -24.50
N VAL A 72 -13.15 -15.39 -24.16
CA VAL A 72 -14.04 -16.00 -25.16
C VAL A 72 -14.72 -14.93 -26.03
N VAL A 73 -15.13 -13.80 -25.46
CA VAL A 73 -15.67 -12.66 -26.20
C VAL A 73 -14.61 -12.06 -27.13
N VAL A 74 -13.39 -11.82 -26.63
CA VAL A 74 -12.29 -11.26 -27.46
C VAL A 74 -11.98 -12.15 -28.67
N PHE A 75 -12.02 -13.46 -28.49
CA PHE A 75 -11.76 -14.45 -29.53
C PHE A 75 -13.00 -14.79 -30.37
N GLN A 76 -14.13 -14.13 -30.11
CA GLN A 76 -15.39 -14.35 -30.83
C GLN A 76 -15.82 -15.82 -30.85
N GLY A 77 -15.58 -16.55 -29.75
CA GLY A 77 -15.88 -17.98 -29.62
C GLY A 77 -14.90 -18.93 -30.32
N GLN A 78 -13.89 -18.44 -31.04
CA GLN A 78 -12.88 -19.25 -31.72
C GLN A 78 -11.73 -19.60 -30.77
N MET A 79 -11.81 -20.74 -30.09
CA MET A 79 -10.80 -21.15 -29.11
C MET A 79 -9.67 -21.95 -29.74
N PRO A 80 -8.40 -21.70 -29.36
CA PRO A 80 -7.28 -22.51 -29.80
C PRO A 80 -7.27 -23.90 -29.17
N ASP A 81 -6.73 -24.88 -29.90
CA ASP A 81 -6.52 -26.22 -29.39
C ASP A 81 -5.45 -26.23 -28.28
N GLY A 82 -5.60 -27.16 -27.33
CA GLY A 82 -4.56 -27.45 -26.34
C GLY A 82 -4.60 -26.61 -25.05
N ILE A 83 -5.55 -25.68 -24.88
CA ILE A 83 -5.71 -24.90 -23.62
C ILE A 83 -5.90 -25.84 -22.41
N CYS A 84 -6.86 -26.75 -22.50
CA CYS A 84 -7.29 -27.63 -21.40
C CYS A 84 -6.67 -29.03 -21.44
N THR A 85 -5.48 -29.19 -22.00
CA THR A 85 -4.90 -30.52 -22.26
C THR A 85 -4.80 -31.35 -20.97
N GLY A 86 -5.60 -32.42 -20.87
CA GLY A 86 -5.60 -33.33 -19.72
C GLY A 86 -6.37 -32.87 -18.49
N ASN A 87 -7.10 -31.75 -18.54
CA ASN A 87 -7.86 -31.21 -17.40
C ASN A 87 -9.37 -31.16 -17.70
N HIS A 88 -10.15 -32.04 -17.05
CA HIS A 88 -11.60 -32.14 -17.28
C HIS A 88 -12.38 -30.90 -16.81
N ASP A 89 -11.99 -30.33 -15.67
CA ASP A 89 -12.65 -29.15 -15.10
C ASP A 89 -12.47 -27.93 -16.00
N CYS A 90 -11.29 -27.77 -16.60
CA CYS A 90 -11.02 -26.75 -17.61
C CYS A 90 -11.95 -26.90 -18.83
N VAL A 91 -12.09 -28.14 -19.35
CA VAL A 91 -12.98 -28.41 -20.50
C VAL A 91 -14.43 -28.07 -20.16
N HIS A 92 -14.89 -28.44 -18.96
CA HIS A 92 -16.25 -28.13 -18.51
C HIS A 92 -16.48 -26.60 -18.38
N LEU A 93 -15.54 -25.89 -17.76
CA LEU A 93 -15.61 -24.44 -17.58
C LEU A 93 -15.60 -23.70 -18.94
N LEU A 94 -14.72 -24.11 -19.86
CA LEU A 94 -14.64 -23.58 -21.22
C LEU A 94 -15.93 -23.82 -22.01
N ALA A 95 -16.48 -25.03 -21.95
CA ALA A 95 -17.75 -25.37 -22.62
C ALA A 95 -18.91 -24.50 -22.09
N THR A 96 -18.97 -24.29 -20.77
CA THR A 96 -19.98 -23.44 -20.14
C THR A 96 -19.85 -21.98 -20.60
N ALA A 97 -18.63 -21.44 -20.64
CA ALA A 97 -18.37 -20.08 -21.11
C ALA A 97 -18.76 -19.89 -22.59
N LEU A 98 -18.47 -20.88 -23.45
CA LEU A 98 -18.86 -20.86 -24.86
C LEU A 98 -20.38 -20.90 -25.05
N GLU A 99 -21.10 -21.64 -24.21
CA GLU A 99 -22.57 -21.67 -24.26
C GLU A 99 -23.17 -20.32 -23.83
N LEU A 100 -22.61 -19.69 -22.80
CA LEU A 100 -23.00 -18.36 -22.37
C LEU A 100 -22.69 -17.30 -23.43
N TRP A 101 -21.55 -17.41 -24.11
CA TRP A 101 -21.17 -16.51 -25.21
C TRP A 101 -22.21 -16.48 -26.34
N LYS A 102 -22.82 -17.62 -26.70
CA LYS A 102 -23.88 -17.69 -27.72
C LYS A 102 -25.12 -16.88 -27.36
N GLN A 103 -25.34 -16.60 -26.08
CA GLN A 103 -26.47 -15.83 -25.57
C GLN A 103 -26.18 -14.32 -25.49
N LEU A 104 -24.92 -13.92 -25.63
CA LEU A 104 -24.52 -12.51 -25.60
C LEU A 104 -24.86 -11.82 -26.93
N PRO A 105 -25.19 -10.52 -26.90
CA PRO A 105 -25.35 -9.74 -28.12
C PRO A 105 -24.05 -9.73 -28.94
N PRO A 106 -24.15 -9.63 -30.27
CA PRO A 106 -22.96 -9.59 -31.13
C PRO A 106 -22.08 -8.40 -30.75
N ILE A 107 -20.77 -8.62 -30.84
CA ILE A 107 -19.75 -7.60 -30.58
C ILE A 107 -19.98 -6.42 -31.52
N ASP A 108 -20.14 -5.23 -30.93
CA ASP A 108 -20.29 -4.00 -31.70
C ASP A 108 -18.94 -3.48 -32.21
N ALA A 109 -19.00 -2.54 -33.16
CA ALA A 109 -17.79 -1.94 -33.73
C ALA A 109 -16.96 -1.17 -32.69
N THR A 110 -17.59 -0.70 -31.61
CA THR A 110 -16.92 0.03 -30.52
C THR A 110 -16.04 -0.89 -29.69
N LEU A 111 -16.53 -2.06 -29.30
CA LEU A 111 -15.76 -3.06 -28.56
C LEU A 111 -14.65 -3.64 -29.44
N ALA A 112 -14.91 -3.90 -30.73
CA ALA A 112 -13.87 -4.33 -31.66
C ALA A 112 -12.73 -3.30 -31.77
N LYS A 113 -13.07 -2.01 -31.80
CA LYS A 113 -12.07 -0.92 -31.77
C LYS A 113 -11.32 -0.89 -30.44
N ALA A 114 -12.00 -1.07 -29.32
CA ALA A 114 -11.37 -1.08 -28.00
C ALA A 114 -10.36 -2.24 -27.85
N VAL A 115 -10.68 -3.43 -28.34
CA VAL A 115 -9.77 -4.58 -28.37
C VAL A 115 -8.52 -4.27 -29.20
N ALA A 116 -8.68 -3.65 -30.39
CA ALA A 116 -7.55 -3.26 -31.22
C ALA A 116 -6.67 -2.16 -30.58
N THR A 117 -7.27 -1.22 -29.84
CA THR A 117 -6.53 -0.22 -29.07
C THR A 117 -5.77 -0.87 -27.91
N ALA A 118 -6.42 -1.74 -27.13
CA ALA A 118 -5.77 -2.47 -26.03
C ALA A 118 -4.58 -3.33 -26.49
N LEU A 119 -4.70 -3.97 -27.66
CA LEU A 119 -3.60 -4.66 -28.34
C LEU A 119 -2.42 -3.71 -28.57
N THR A 120 -2.67 -2.55 -29.20
CA THR A 120 -1.63 -1.57 -29.54
C THR A 120 -0.95 -1.01 -28.30
N ASP A 121 -1.73 -0.66 -27.28
CA ASP A 121 -1.22 -0.07 -26.04
C ASP A 121 -0.37 -1.08 -25.26
N THR A 122 -0.81 -2.33 -25.17
CA THR A 122 -0.05 -3.40 -24.48
C THR A 122 1.24 -3.75 -25.24
N GLN A 123 1.20 -3.77 -26.57
CA GLN A 123 2.40 -4.01 -27.39
C GLN A 123 3.45 -2.90 -27.25
N ASN A 124 3.01 -1.64 -27.13
CA ASN A 124 3.92 -0.52 -26.94
C ASN A 124 4.66 -0.55 -25.60
N LEU A 125 4.08 -1.20 -24.60
CA LEU A 125 4.67 -1.35 -23.26
C LEU A 125 5.64 -2.54 -23.16
N ASP A 126 5.70 -3.42 -24.17
CA ASP A 126 6.51 -4.65 -24.19
C ASP A 126 6.36 -5.48 -22.89
N VAL A 127 5.12 -5.62 -22.42
CA VAL A 127 4.82 -6.41 -21.21
C VAL A 127 5.01 -7.89 -21.52
N GLY A 128 5.67 -8.61 -20.61
CA GLY A 128 5.88 -10.04 -20.77
C GLY A 128 6.09 -10.81 -19.47
N LEU A 129 6.47 -12.07 -19.64
CA LEU A 129 7.04 -12.91 -18.59
C LEU A 129 8.51 -13.15 -18.88
N MET A 130 9.30 -13.33 -17.83
CA MET A 130 10.69 -13.75 -17.97
C MET A 130 10.96 -15.08 -17.25
N GLN A 131 12.07 -15.71 -17.61
CA GLN A 131 12.69 -16.78 -16.83
C GLN A 131 14.21 -16.66 -16.89
N PHE A 132 14.87 -16.85 -15.75
CA PHE A 132 16.26 -17.28 -15.74
C PHE A 132 16.31 -18.76 -16.11
N ALA A 133 17.09 -19.10 -17.13
CA ALA A 133 17.24 -20.49 -17.55
C ALA A 133 18.68 -20.80 -17.95
N THR A 134 19.04 -22.08 -17.89
CA THR A 134 20.24 -22.61 -18.55
C THR A 134 19.86 -23.56 -19.67
N ASP A 135 20.58 -23.47 -20.79
CA ASP A 135 20.46 -24.42 -21.89
C ASP A 135 21.06 -25.79 -21.50
N ALA A 136 20.96 -26.77 -22.41
CA ALA A 136 21.56 -28.10 -22.21
C ALA A 136 23.09 -28.10 -21.98
N ASN A 137 23.78 -27.00 -22.27
CA ASN A 137 25.23 -26.82 -22.06
C ASN A 137 25.54 -26.02 -20.77
N ASN A 138 24.55 -25.74 -19.93
CA ASN A 138 24.64 -24.88 -18.74
C ASN A 138 25.01 -23.40 -19.05
N ASN A 139 24.70 -22.90 -20.24
CA ASN A 139 24.83 -21.48 -20.55
C ASN A 139 23.60 -20.74 -20.02
N TRP A 140 23.84 -19.71 -19.22
CA TRP A 140 22.80 -18.84 -18.70
C TRP A 140 22.16 -18.00 -19.80
N GLN A 141 20.83 -17.97 -19.81
CA GLN A 141 20.00 -17.17 -20.69
C GLN A 141 18.88 -16.52 -19.89
N LEU A 142 18.59 -15.26 -20.22
CA LEU A 142 17.35 -14.61 -19.82
C LEU A 142 16.33 -14.85 -20.93
N LEU A 143 15.36 -15.72 -20.66
CA LEU A 143 14.26 -15.97 -21.57
C LEU A 143 13.19 -14.90 -21.30
N PHE A 144 12.72 -14.24 -22.35
CA PHE A 144 11.63 -13.28 -22.28
C PHE A 144 10.54 -13.68 -23.26
N ALA A 145 9.30 -13.67 -22.78
CA ALA A 145 8.11 -14.02 -23.55
C ALA A 145 7.12 -12.85 -23.48
N PRO A 146 7.04 -12.00 -24.52
CA PRO A 146 6.08 -10.91 -24.55
C PRO A 146 4.65 -11.44 -24.61
N LEU A 147 3.71 -10.67 -24.07
CA LEU A 147 2.28 -10.97 -24.16
C LEU A 147 1.84 -10.90 -25.62
N ALA A 148 1.45 -12.05 -26.17
CA ALA A 148 1.02 -12.16 -27.56
C ALA A 148 -0.47 -11.85 -27.65
N MET A 149 -0.82 -10.64 -28.07
CA MET A 149 -2.21 -10.17 -28.05
C MET A 149 -2.89 -10.23 -29.43
N ASP A 150 -2.16 -10.52 -30.51
CA ASP A 150 -2.71 -10.64 -31.86
C ASP A 150 -3.56 -11.91 -32.01
N THR A 151 -4.84 -11.73 -32.29
CA THR A 151 -5.84 -12.79 -32.49
C THR A 151 -6.13 -13.07 -33.96
N THR A 152 -5.53 -12.33 -34.89
CA THR A 152 -5.87 -12.38 -36.33
C THR A 152 -5.18 -13.51 -37.10
N LEU A 153 -3.98 -13.93 -36.69
CA LEU A 153 -3.28 -15.10 -37.21
C LEU A 153 -3.43 -16.27 -36.26
N ASN A 154 -4.26 -17.26 -36.61
CA ASN A 154 -4.42 -18.56 -35.92
C ASN A 154 -4.05 -18.49 -34.44
N PRO A 155 -4.96 -18.00 -33.59
CA PRO A 155 -4.61 -17.67 -32.23
C PRO A 155 -4.00 -18.90 -31.55
N SER A 156 -2.92 -18.70 -30.80
CA SER A 156 -2.24 -19.78 -30.09
C SER A 156 -2.81 -19.92 -28.67
N ALA A 157 -2.53 -21.04 -28.00
CA ALA A 157 -2.82 -21.16 -26.58
C ALA A 157 -2.15 -20.03 -25.77
N TRP A 158 -0.94 -19.59 -26.16
CA TRP A 158 -0.25 -18.46 -25.52
C TRP A 158 -0.99 -17.13 -25.69
N THR A 159 -1.58 -16.90 -26.88
CA THR A 159 -2.42 -15.72 -27.13
C THR A 159 -3.61 -15.71 -26.17
N PHE A 160 -4.23 -16.87 -25.94
CA PHE A 160 -5.36 -17.01 -25.02
C PHE A 160 -4.94 -16.68 -23.58
N TYR A 161 -3.82 -17.21 -23.11
CA TYR A 161 -3.30 -16.89 -21.78
C TYR A 161 -2.87 -15.42 -21.63
N SER A 162 -2.34 -14.80 -22.69
CA SER A 162 -1.95 -13.39 -22.69
C SER A 162 -3.15 -12.48 -22.42
N TRP A 163 -4.31 -12.75 -23.03
CA TRP A 163 -5.54 -12.00 -22.78
C TRP A 163 -6.10 -12.20 -21.37
N ILE A 164 -5.91 -13.37 -20.76
CA ILE A 164 -6.24 -13.59 -19.34
C ILE A 164 -5.34 -12.71 -18.46
N LEU A 165 -4.02 -12.73 -18.68
CA LEU A 165 -3.07 -11.92 -17.92
C LEU A 165 -3.38 -10.42 -18.01
N VAL A 166 -3.73 -9.92 -19.20
CA VAL A 166 -4.12 -8.52 -19.38
C VAL A 166 -5.44 -8.20 -18.71
N PHE A 167 -6.42 -9.11 -18.75
CA PHE A 167 -7.68 -8.91 -18.04
C PHE A 167 -7.47 -8.84 -16.52
N ASP A 168 -6.69 -9.77 -15.97
CA ASP A 168 -6.35 -9.78 -14.54
C ASP A 168 -5.58 -8.51 -14.13
N TRP A 169 -4.72 -7.99 -15.01
CA TRP A 169 -4.04 -6.71 -14.79
C TRP A 169 -5.03 -5.54 -14.73
N VAL A 170 -5.97 -5.44 -15.66
CA VAL A 170 -7.00 -4.38 -15.65
C VAL A 170 -7.92 -4.48 -14.44
N GLN A 171 -8.18 -5.69 -13.93
CA GLN A 171 -8.94 -5.91 -12.69
C GLN A 171 -8.13 -5.59 -11.41
N GLY A 172 -6.84 -5.26 -11.53
CA GLY A 172 -5.95 -5.03 -10.39
C GLY A 172 -5.59 -6.31 -9.61
N ALA A 173 -5.80 -7.48 -10.19
CA ALA A 173 -5.40 -8.77 -9.59
C ALA A 173 -3.93 -9.12 -9.91
N ARG A 174 -3.37 -8.47 -10.95
CA ARG A 174 -1.95 -8.48 -11.29
C ARG A 174 -1.46 -7.07 -11.48
N GLU A 175 -0.18 -6.86 -11.27
CA GLU A 175 0.50 -5.60 -11.49
C GLU A 175 1.47 -5.74 -12.66
N VAL A 176 1.77 -4.63 -13.33
CA VAL A 176 2.81 -4.56 -14.35
C VAL A 176 3.87 -3.60 -13.88
N VAL A 177 5.10 -4.10 -13.77
CA VAL A 177 6.23 -3.37 -13.21
C VAL A 177 7.38 -3.36 -14.21
N SER A 178 7.96 -2.18 -14.42
CA SER A 178 9.20 -2.00 -15.17
C SER A 178 10.38 -2.18 -14.22
N PHE A 179 11.16 -3.24 -14.43
CA PHE A 179 12.43 -3.46 -13.73
C PHE A 179 13.56 -2.89 -14.58
N GLU A 180 14.18 -1.83 -14.08
CA GLU A 180 15.29 -1.16 -14.75
C GLU A 180 16.61 -1.50 -14.07
N GLY A 181 17.59 -1.94 -14.85
CA GLY A 181 18.94 -2.17 -14.39
C GLY A 181 19.97 -1.68 -15.40
N ASP A 182 21.25 -1.74 -15.03
CA ASP A 182 22.35 -1.22 -15.83
C ASP A 182 22.43 -1.80 -17.26
N SER A 183 21.98 -3.05 -17.42
CA SER A 183 22.06 -3.79 -18.69
C SER A 183 20.77 -3.76 -19.52
N GLY A 184 19.68 -3.18 -18.99
CA GLY A 184 18.42 -3.08 -19.70
C GLY A 184 17.20 -3.00 -18.79
N THR A 185 16.05 -2.86 -19.43
CA THR A 185 14.74 -2.75 -18.80
C THR A 185 13.89 -3.94 -19.20
N VAL A 186 13.20 -4.57 -18.24
CA VAL A 186 12.22 -5.62 -18.49
C VAL A 186 10.90 -5.26 -17.85
N VAL A 187 9.82 -5.26 -18.65
CA VAL A 187 8.46 -4.96 -18.17
C VAL A 187 7.73 -6.28 -17.94
N LEU A 188 7.43 -6.56 -16.69
CA LEU A 188 6.92 -7.87 -16.26
C LEU A 188 5.51 -7.75 -15.69
N VAL A 189 4.66 -8.73 -15.98
CA VAL A 189 3.40 -8.93 -15.26
C VAL A 189 3.63 -9.80 -14.02
N SER A 190 3.06 -9.41 -12.88
CA SER A 190 3.21 -10.11 -11.60
C SER A 190 2.48 -11.45 -11.60
N SER A 191 2.81 -12.29 -10.62
CA SER A 191 1.96 -13.41 -10.21
C SER A 191 0.58 -12.93 -9.77
N LEU A 192 -0.42 -13.82 -9.72
CA LEU A 192 -1.76 -13.44 -9.26
C LEU A 192 -1.71 -13.13 -7.76
N ALA A 193 -2.01 -11.89 -7.39
CA ALA A 193 -2.14 -11.52 -5.99
C ALA A 193 -3.47 -12.05 -5.44
N ALA A 194 -3.43 -12.74 -4.30
CA ALA A 194 -4.66 -13.00 -3.56
C ALA A 194 -5.20 -11.65 -3.07
N PRO A 195 -6.52 -11.39 -3.16
CA PRO A 195 -7.09 -10.16 -2.62
C PRO A 195 -6.74 -10.07 -1.13
N LEU A 196 -6.11 -8.96 -0.74
CA LEU A 196 -5.78 -8.70 0.65
C LEU A 196 -7.10 -8.48 1.42
N VAL A 197 -7.62 -9.55 2.02
CA VAL A 197 -8.76 -9.45 2.92
C VAL A 197 -8.26 -8.91 4.25
N VAL A 198 -8.19 -7.58 4.35
CA VAL A 198 -8.06 -6.91 5.63
C VAL A 198 -9.38 -7.08 6.36
N THR A 199 -9.51 -8.18 7.10
CA THR A 199 -10.61 -8.29 8.07
C THR A 199 -10.48 -7.11 9.04
N PRO A 200 -11.57 -6.36 9.32
CA PRO A 200 -11.54 -5.30 10.32
C PRO A 200 -10.93 -5.89 11.59
N SER A 201 -9.77 -5.38 11.97
CA SER A 201 -8.93 -5.88 13.04
C SER A 201 -9.67 -5.78 14.37
N GLY A 202 -10.46 -6.81 14.67
CA GLY A 202 -11.12 -7.02 15.96
C GLY A 202 -10.57 -8.21 16.72
N THR A 203 -9.81 -9.13 16.11
CA THR A 203 -9.63 -10.48 16.70
C THR A 203 -8.31 -11.21 16.44
N HIS A 204 -7.23 -10.57 15.97
CA HIS A 204 -5.95 -11.30 15.82
C HIS A 204 -4.75 -10.59 16.46
N ASN A 205 -4.38 -11.06 17.66
CA ASN A 205 -3.04 -11.07 18.25
C ASN A 205 -2.19 -9.79 18.20
N LEU A 206 -2.79 -8.63 18.47
CA LEU A 206 -2.09 -7.37 18.77
C LEU A 206 -2.19 -7.00 20.26
N ASP A 207 -2.36 -7.98 21.15
CA ASP A 207 -2.62 -7.75 22.58
C ASP A 207 -1.54 -6.90 23.26
N GLY A 208 -0.27 -7.03 22.86
CA GLY A 208 0.83 -6.22 23.39
C GLY A 208 0.82 -4.77 22.91
N ALA A 209 0.56 -4.54 21.61
CA ALA A 209 0.55 -3.21 21.02
C ALA A 209 -0.71 -2.41 21.43
N HIS A 210 -1.87 -3.06 21.51
CA HIS A 210 -3.10 -2.45 21.99
C HIS A 210 -3.07 -2.14 23.49
N ALA A 211 -2.49 -3.02 24.32
CA ALA A 211 -2.32 -2.73 25.75
C ALA A 211 -1.41 -1.50 25.97
N GLY A 212 -0.30 -1.39 25.24
CA GLY A 212 0.57 -0.22 25.28
C GLY A 212 -0.16 1.06 24.88
N ASN A 213 -0.91 1.05 23.77
CA ASN A 213 -1.69 2.20 23.32
C ASN A 213 -2.81 2.58 24.30
N GLN A 214 -3.47 1.60 24.92
CA GLN A 214 -4.51 1.85 25.93
C GLN A 214 -3.94 2.48 27.21
N ILE A 215 -2.78 2.02 27.68
CA ILE A 215 -2.09 2.60 28.84
C ILE A 215 -1.68 4.04 28.54
N VAL A 216 -1.02 4.28 27.39
CA VAL A 216 -0.64 5.64 26.98
C VAL A 216 -1.86 6.53 26.88
N PHE A 217 -2.93 6.08 26.21
CA PHE A 217 -4.19 6.81 26.15
C PHE A 217 -4.75 7.15 27.53
N GLY A 218 -4.80 6.19 28.46
CA GLY A 218 -5.25 6.41 29.83
C GLY A 218 -4.41 7.46 30.57
N LEU A 219 -3.08 7.43 30.41
CA LEU A 219 -2.17 8.44 30.98
C LEU A 219 -2.40 9.83 30.39
N LEU A 220 -2.66 9.93 29.08
CA LEU A 220 -2.97 11.19 28.41
C LEU A 220 -4.30 11.77 28.89
N VAL A 221 -5.34 10.93 29.02
CA VAL A 221 -6.66 11.31 29.56
C VAL A 221 -6.52 11.81 31.00
N TYR A 222 -5.75 11.10 31.83
CA TYR A 222 -5.44 11.54 33.19
C TYR A 222 -4.78 12.93 33.21
N GLY A 223 -3.74 13.15 32.40
CA GLY A 223 -3.07 14.45 32.31
C GLY A 223 -3.97 15.59 31.82
N SER A 224 -4.84 15.31 30.85
CA SER A 224 -5.87 16.26 30.41
C SER A 224 -6.84 16.58 31.55
N GLY A 225 -7.31 15.56 32.27
CA GLY A 225 -8.25 15.71 33.37
C GLY A 225 -7.70 16.58 34.50
N VAL A 226 -6.44 16.35 34.90
CA VAL A 226 -5.75 17.19 35.89
C VAL A 226 -5.64 18.64 35.41
N SER A 227 -5.28 18.85 34.13
CA SER A 227 -5.16 20.20 33.57
C SER A 227 -6.50 20.95 33.56
N VAL A 228 -7.60 20.27 33.20
CA VAL A 228 -8.95 20.83 33.23
C VAL A 228 -9.38 21.14 34.67
N PHE A 229 -9.08 20.25 35.62
CA PHE A 229 -9.38 20.47 37.04
C PHE A 229 -8.68 21.72 37.59
N VAL A 230 -7.38 21.88 37.31
CA VAL A 230 -6.61 23.07 37.74
C VAL A 230 -7.13 24.33 37.05
N ALA A 231 -7.47 24.28 35.76
CA ALA A 231 -8.07 25.40 35.05
C ALA A 231 -9.39 25.84 35.69
N ALA A 232 -10.26 24.90 36.06
CA ALA A 232 -11.53 25.18 36.73
C ALA A 232 -11.32 25.86 38.10
N LEU A 233 -10.34 25.41 38.89
CA LEU A 233 -9.96 26.05 40.15
C LEU A 233 -9.48 27.49 39.95
N CYS A 234 -8.62 27.73 38.95
CA CYS A 234 -8.15 29.07 38.61
C CYS A 234 -9.31 30.00 38.23
N VAL A 235 -10.28 29.52 37.46
CA VAL A 235 -11.48 30.27 37.08
C VAL A 235 -12.35 30.57 38.29
N ALA A 236 -12.62 29.58 39.15
CA ALA A 236 -13.40 29.77 40.37
C ALA A 236 -12.78 30.82 41.31
N TYR A 237 -11.46 30.76 41.51
CA TYR A 237 -10.73 31.74 42.32
C TYR A 237 -10.72 33.13 41.68
N GLY A 238 -10.58 33.21 40.35
CA GLY A 238 -10.64 34.47 39.60
C GLY A 238 -12.03 35.14 39.68
N MET A 239 -13.10 34.35 39.69
CA MET A 239 -14.46 34.85 39.88
C MET A 239 -14.69 35.35 41.32
N HIS A 240 -14.13 34.67 42.32
CA HIS A 240 -14.25 35.05 43.72
C HIS A 240 -13.46 36.33 44.07
N SER A 241 -12.32 36.57 43.42
CA SER A 241 -11.41 37.68 43.71
C SER A 241 -11.69 38.99 42.95
N HIS A 242 -12.95 39.27 42.61
CA HIS A 242 -13.39 40.52 41.94
C HIS A 242 -12.67 40.86 40.61
N ARG A 243 -12.24 39.83 39.83
CA ARG A 243 -11.68 39.96 38.46
C ARG A 243 -10.36 40.74 38.32
N LEU A 244 -9.56 40.86 39.37
CA LEU A 244 -8.20 41.43 39.29
C LEU A 244 -7.18 40.43 38.70
N VAL A 245 -7.52 39.79 37.58
CA VAL A 245 -6.68 38.79 36.92
C VAL A 245 -5.80 39.48 35.88
N VAL A 246 -4.49 39.43 36.07
CA VAL A 246 -3.52 39.90 35.07
C VAL A 246 -3.45 38.87 33.93
N GLY A 247 -4.02 39.19 32.77
CA GLY A 247 -4.14 38.26 31.65
C GLY A 247 -2.81 37.70 31.13
N ARG A 248 -1.69 38.42 31.32
CA ARG A 248 -0.34 37.93 30.99
C ARG A 248 0.03 36.64 31.73
N ASN A 249 -0.53 36.40 32.91
CA ASN A 249 -0.27 35.20 33.69
C ASN A 249 -0.96 33.96 33.11
N LEU A 250 -2.03 34.14 32.31
CA LEU A 250 -2.71 33.02 31.64
C LEU A 250 -1.79 32.32 30.63
N PHE A 251 -0.88 33.05 29.98
CA PHE A 251 0.10 32.45 29.06
C PHE A 251 1.13 31.55 29.77
N GLN A 252 1.27 31.66 31.10
CA GLN A 252 2.13 30.76 31.88
C GLN A 252 1.38 29.55 32.43
N PHE A 253 0.06 29.46 32.21
CA PHE A 253 -0.77 28.38 32.75
C PHE A 253 -0.26 27.01 32.35
N ASN A 254 -0.10 26.77 31.05
CA ASN A 254 0.35 25.48 30.53
C ASN A 254 1.63 25.02 31.20
N ARG A 255 2.62 25.92 31.28
CA ARG A 255 3.92 25.65 31.89
C ARG A 255 3.84 25.32 33.38
N LEU A 256 3.06 26.09 34.13
CA LEU A 256 2.90 25.89 35.58
C LEU A 256 2.17 24.58 35.86
N THR A 257 1.04 24.36 35.18
CA THR A 257 0.18 23.17 35.35
C THR A 257 0.92 21.89 34.98
N ALA A 258 1.68 21.89 33.89
CA ALA A 258 2.47 20.73 33.47
C ALA A 258 3.54 20.33 34.48
N SER A 259 4.36 21.28 34.93
CA SER A 259 5.52 20.96 35.80
C SER A 259 5.07 20.61 37.22
N THR A 260 4.00 21.25 37.74
CA THR A 260 3.59 21.11 39.15
C THR A 260 2.47 20.10 39.40
N TRP A 261 1.50 19.96 38.50
CA TRP A 261 0.31 19.13 38.73
C TRP A 261 0.30 17.83 37.94
N VAL A 262 0.72 17.86 36.66
CA VAL A 262 0.75 16.66 35.81
C VAL A 262 2.05 15.88 36.02
N GLY A 263 3.17 16.57 36.11
CA GLY A 263 4.50 15.99 36.30
C GLY A 263 5.27 15.83 34.99
N ARG A 264 6.59 16.05 35.06
CA ARG A 264 7.50 16.11 33.90
C ARG A 264 7.49 14.86 33.01
N PRO A 265 7.49 13.61 33.55
CA PRO A 265 7.47 12.42 32.71
C PRO A 265 6.18 12.27 31.89
N LEU A 266 5.02 12.57 32.49
CA LEU A 266 3.72 12.48 31.81
C LEU A 266 3.55 13.58 30.76
N THR A 267 4.06 14.78 31.02
CA THR A 267 4.06 15.86 30.03
C THR A 267 5.02 15.57 28.88
N PHE A 268 6.16 14.94 29.16
CA PHE A 268 7.07 14.48 28.11
C PHE A 268 6.40 13.43 27.23
N LEU A 269 5.77 12.41 27.84
CA LEU A 269 5.04 11.38 27.11
C LEU A 269 3.96 11.99 26.20
N ARG A 270 3.19 12.96 26.73
CA ARG A 270 2.18 13.70 25.97
C ARG A 270 2.75 14.44 24.77
N GLY A 271 3.81 15.20 24.97
CA GLY A 271 4.49 15.89 23.87
C GLY A 271 5.10 14.92 22.86
N ALA A 272 5.69 13.82 23.31
CA ALA A 272 6.27 12.80 22.45
C ALA A 272 5.21 12.15 21.57
N THR A 273 4.03 11.80 22.10
CA THR A 273 2.93 11.26 21.30
C THR A 273 2.43 12.24 20.24
N ALA A 274 2.37 13.54 20.56
CA ALA A 274 1.97 14.57 19.60
C ALA A 274 3.03 14.77 18.50
N MET A 275 4.33 14.71 18.85
CA MET A 275 5.41 14.75 17.85
C MET A 275 5.35 13.55 16.91
N VAL A 276 5.12 12.33 17.44
CA VAL A 276 4.96 11.13 16.60
C VAL A 276 3.79 11.32 15.63
N LEU A 277 2.66 11.84 16.09
CA LEU A 277 1.51 12.13 15.23
C LEU A 277 1.82 13.19 14.16
N LEU A 278 2.55 14.27 14.50
CA LEU A 278 3.00 15.27 13.51
C LEU A 278 3.98 14.69 12.50
N SER A 279 4.81 13.72 12.90
CA SER A 279 5.75 13.04 12.00
C SER A 279 5.10 11.93 11.15
N THR A 280 3.79 11.69 11.30
CA THR A 280 3.07 10.68 10.51
C THR A 280 2.24 11.35 9.43
N ALA A 281 2.36 10.85 8.19
CA ALA A 281 1.53 11.27 7.08
C ALA A 281 0.06 11.06 7.41
N SER A 282 -0.77 12.08 7.16
CA SER A 282 -2.21 11.98 7.34
C SER A 282 -2.84 11.36 6.10
N VAL A 283 -3.19 10.08 6.23
CA VAL A 283 -3.76 9.28 5.15
C VAL A 283 -5.17 8.85 5.54
N GLN A 284 -6.10 8.91 4.59
CA GLN A 284 -7.45 8.38 4.72
C GLN A 284 -7.65 7.23 3.74
N LEU A 285 -8.46 6.25 4.13
CA LEU A 285 -8.88 5.19 3.23
C LEU A 285 -9.98 5.76 2.33
N ASP A 286 -9.70 5.87 1.03
CA ASP A 286 -10.65 6.26 0.01
C ASP A 286 -11.16 5.02 -0.74
N VAL A 287 -12.42 5.07 -1.18
CA VAL A 287 -13.06 3.97 -1.89
C VAL A 287 -13.52 4.48 -3.24
N THR A 288 -12.80 4.06 -4.29
CA THR A 288 -13.10 4.41 -5.68
C THR A 288 -13.45 3.14 -6.45
N GLU A 289 -14.65 3.11 -7.04
CA GLU A 289 -15.10 2.02 -7.92
C GLU A 289 -15.02 0.59 -7.33
N GLY A 290 -15.10 0.46 -6.00
CA GLY A 290 -15.01 -0.84 -5.30
C GLY A 290 -13.59 -1.25 -4.91
N HIS A 291 -12.58 -0.45 -5.27
CA HIS A 291 -11.21 -0.57 -4.78
C HIS A 291 -10.98 0.39 -3.61
N THR A 292 -10.17 -0.04 -2.65
CA THR A 292 -9.77 0.77 -1.49
C THR A 292 -8.32 1.21 -1.65
N ALA A 293 -8.07 2.51 -1.61
CA ALA A 293 -6.74 3.07 -1.70
C ALA A 293 -6.49 4.05 -0.55
N PHE A 294 -5.22 4.23 -0.20
CA PHE A 294 -4.82 5.24 0.76
C PHE A 294 -4.62 6.58 0.04
N ALA A 295 -5.44 7.58 0.38
CA ALA A 295 -5.33 8.91 -0.18
C ALA A 295 -4.76 9.88 0.87
N PHE A 296 -3.84 10.75 0.43
CA PHE A 296 -3.36 11.82 1.28
C PHE A 296 -4.49 12.79 1.63
N ALA A 297 -4.68 13.05 2.92
CA ALA A 297 -5.71 13.93 3.44
C ALA A 297 -5.07 14.94 4.40
N PRO A 298 -4.84 16.21 3.99
CA PRO A 298 -4.14 17.17 4.82
C PRO A 298 -4.93 17.46 6.11
N ARG A 299 -4.21 17.56 7.24
CA ARG A 299 -4.82 17.85 8.54
C ARG A 299 -5.43 19.26 8.54
N PRO A 300 -6.63 19.47 9.10
CA PRO A 300 -7.21 20.80 9.21
C PRO A 300 -6.34 21.68 10.13
N VAL A 301 -6.29 22.98 9.84
CA VAL A 301 -5.41 23.94 10.54
C VAL A 301 -5.60 23.91 12.06
N ILE A 302 -6.83 23.73 12.54
CA ILE A 302 -7.13 23.67 13.98
C ILE A 302 -6.45 22.46 14.64
N GLU A 303 -6.44 21.31 13.98
CA GLU A 303 -5.75 20.11 14.49
C GLU A 303 -4.24 20.31 14.50
N VAL A 304 -3.68 20.95 13.47
CA VAL A 304 -2.25 21.29 13.43
C VAL A 304 -1.86 22.22 14.58
N LEU A 305 -2.64 23.29 14.84
CA LEU A 305 -2.39 24.22 15.94
C LEU A 305 -2.43 23.51 17.30
N LEU A 306 -3.42 22.62 17.50
CA LEU A 306 -3.59 21.85 18.72
C LEU A 306 -2.42 20.88 18.90
N LEU A 307 -2.10 20.10 17.88
CA LEU A 307 -1.07 19.07 17.94
C LEU A 307 0.33 19.66 18.09
N ALA A 308 0.63 20.79 17.43
CA ALA A 308 1.85 21.56 17.68
C ALA A 308 1.91 22.12 19.11
N GLY A 309 0.76 22.54 19.65
CA GLY A 309 0.63 22.96 21.05
C GLY A 309 0.95 21.82 22.03
N GLU A 310 0.46 20.62 21.73
CA GLU A 310 0.76 19.41 22.50
C GLU A 310 2.23 18.99 22.36
N ALA A 311 2.81 19.05 21.16
CA ALA A 311 4.23 18.74 20.95
C ALA A 311 5.16 19.68 21.74
N SER A 312 4.72 20.92 22.01
CA SER A 312 5.47 21.91 22.78
C SER A 312 5.74 21.50 24.23
N TRP A 313 5.03 20.50 24.78
CA TRP A 313 5.33 19.94 26.11
C TRP A 313 6.75 19.41 26.22
N VAL A 314 7.30 18.84 25.15
CA VAL A 314 8.69 18.35 25.13
C VAL A 314 9.66 19.50 25.33
N ALA A 315 9.45 20.62 24.64
CA ALA A 315 10.28 21.81 24.81
C ALA A 315 10.22 22.35 26.23
N TYR A 316 9.06 22.32 26.90
CA TYR A 316 8.95 22.71 28.30
C TYR A 316 9.76 21.81 29.23
N VAL A 317 9.71 20.49 29.04
CA VAL A 317 10.48 19.54 29.86
C VAL A 317 11.98 19.72 29.65
N VAL A 318 12.44 19.83 28.40
CA VAL A 318 13.85 20.05 28.07
C VAL A 318 14.36 21.35 28.68
N LEU A 319 13.60 22.45 28.57
CA LEU A 319 13.95 23.73 29.17
C LEU A 319 13.80 23.75 30.70
N ASP A 320 13.02 22.85 31.30
CA ASP A 320 12.97 22.67 32.75
C ASP A 320 14.20 21.93 33.26
N ILE A 321 14.75 20.98 32.49
CA ILE A 321 15.97 20.22 32.82
C ILE A 321 17.22 21.07 32.60
N ALA A 322 17.34 21.72 31.44
CA ALA A 322 18.52 22.51 31.05
C ALA A 322 18.78 23.71 31.97
N PHE A 323 17.71 24.26 32.58
CA PHE A 323 17.79 25.43 33.46
C PHE A 323 17.60 25.08 34.95
N VAL A 324 17.77 23.81 35.35
CA VAL A 324 17.75 23.42 36.78
C VAL A 324 18.87 24.13 37.57
N SER A 325 20.01 24.40 36.92
CA SER A 325 21.19 25.01 37.54
C SER A 325 21.26 26.54 37.43
N SER A 326 20.35 27.19 36.72
CA SER A 326 20.32 28.66 36.64
C SER A 326 19.56 29.25 37.83
N ASP A 327 20.10 30.29 38.46
CA ASP A 327 19.42 31.03 39.51
C ASP A 327 18.06 31.54 39.01
N GLY A 328 16.98 30.95 39.53
CA GLY A 328 15.62 31.04 38.98
C GLY A 328 14.92 32.42 39.06
N TYR A 329 15.65 33.48 39.37
CA TYR A 329 15.13 34.82 39.59
C TYR A 329 15.47 35.83 38.47
N ASP A 330 16.30 35.46 37.50
CA ASP A 330 16.61 36.37 36.39
C ASP A 330 15.44 36.44 35.40
N THR A 331 14.82 37.63 35.32
CA THR A 331 13.73 37.94 34.40
C THR A 331 14.12 37.72 32.93
N ALA A 332 15.42 37.81 32.58
CA ALA A 332 15.91 37.53 31.24
C ALA A 332 15.75 36.04 30.86
N VAL A 333 16.07 35.13 31.79
CA VAL A 333 15.97 33.68 31.59
C VAL A 333 14.52 33.25 31.40
N VAL A 334 13.58 33.84 32.15
CA VAL A 334 12.14 33.55 32.01
C VAL A 334 11.62 33.99 30.64
N ARG A 335 12.01 35.18 30.17
CA ARG A 335 11.63 35.70 28.83
C ARG A 335 12.20 34.84 27.72
N LEU A 336 13.47 34.46 27.82
CA LEU A 336 14.12 33.60 26.83
C LEU A 336 13.37 32.27 26.67
N ARG A 337 13.04 31.60 27.79
CA ARG A 337 12.32 30.32 27.76
C ARG A 337 10.93 30.45 27.11
N SER A 338 10.22 31.55 27.35
CA SER A 338 8.92 31.84 26.72
C SER A 338 9.06 32.11 25.22
N ALA A 339 10.09 32.86 24.82
CA ALA A 339 10.36 33.16 23.41
C ALA A 339 10.74 31.90 22.63
N THR A 340 11.61 31.06 23.18
CA THR A 340 12.05 29.80 22.54
C THR A 340 10.87 28.84 22.33
N THR A 341 10.01 28.66 23.33
CA THR A 341 8.85 27.75 23.21
C THR A 341 7.81 28.26 22.23
N THR A 342 7.56 29.58 22.22
CA THR A 342 6.67 30.20 21.23
C THR A 342 7.24 30.07 19.82
N LEU A 343 8.55 30.29 19.65
CA LEU A 343 9.22 30.15 18.37
C LEU A 343 9.15 28.70 17.86
N LEU A 344 9.43 27.72 18.72
CA LEU A 344 9.34 26.30 18.36
C LEU A 344 7.91 25.93 17.94
N TRP A 345 6.90 26.41 18.66
CA TRP A 345 5.50 26.20 18.28
C TRP A 345 5.18 26.80 16.90
N VAL A 346 5.59 28.05 16.65
CA VAL A 346 5.40 28.68 15.33
C VAL A 346 6.11 27.90 14.23
N VAL A 347 7.35 27.45 14.47
CA VAL A 347 8.11 26.67 13.50
C VAL A 347 7.40 25.35 13.20
N MET A 348 6.91 24.61 14.21
CA MET A 348 6.17 23.37 13.99
C MET A 348 4.89 23.59 13.16
N VAL A 349 4.13 24.64 13.45
CA VAL A 349 2.91 24.99 12.69
C VAL A 349 3.25 25.36 11.25
N VAL A 350 4.28 26.19 11.03
CA VAL A 350 4.68 26.61 9.69
C VAL A 350 5.22 25.44 8.88
N LEU A 351 6.03 24.57 9.48
CA LEU A 351 6.55 23.37 8.82
C LEU A 351 5.40 22.46 8.37
N GLU A 352 4.46 22.15 9.26
CA GLU A 352 3.33 21.27 8.93
C GLU A 352 2.38 21.86 7.88
N LEU A 353 2.18 23.19 7.87
CA LEU A 353 1.30 23.84 6.89
C LEU A 353 1.96 24.05 5.52
N MET A 354 3.27 24.29 5.48
CA MET A 354 4.00 24.60 4.25
C MET A 354 4.57 23.35 3.57
N ALA A 355 4.94 22.35 4.38
CA ALA A 355 5.50 21.09 3.94
C ALA A 355 4.92 19.96 4.81
N PRO A 356 3.60 19.68 4.70
CA PRO A 356 3.04 18.52 5.37
C PRO A 356 3.79 17.28 4.89
N TRP A 357 3.95 16.29 5.77
CA TRP A 357 4.53 15.00 5.41
C TRP A 357 3.64 14.34 4.34
N TYR A 358 4.01 14.56 3.07
CA TYR A 358 3.32 14.01 1.92
C TYR A 358 3.88 12.62 1.62
N TYR A 359 2.98 11.70 1.28
CA TYR A 359 3.35 10.40 0.73
C TYR A 359 3.47 10.58 -0.78
N ASP A 360 4.69 10.77 -1.29
CA ASP A 360 4.93 10.69 -2.73
C ASP A 360 4.89 9.22 -3.13
N ASP A 361 3.86 8.81 -3.87
CA ASP A 361 3.75 7.48 -4.50
C ASP A 361 4.98 7.12 -5.36
N CYS A 362 5.81 8.11 -5.71
CA CYS A 362 6.95 7.96 -6.62
C CYS A 362 8.23 7.43 -5.96
N CYS A 363 8.38 7.49 -4.63
CA CYS A 363 9.68 7.28 -3.96
C CYS A 363 9.69 6.12 -2.96
N MET A 364 8.97 5.03 -3.22
CA MET A 364 9.12 3.79 -2.43
C MET A 364 10.39 2.97 -2.78
N PHE A 365 11.16 3.38 -3.79
CA PHE A 365 12.31 2.65 -4.32
C PHE A 365 13.61 3.47 -4.40
N GLU A 366 14.01 4.12 -3.31
CA GLU A 366 15.43 4.44 -3.09
C GLU A 366 15.85 3.89 -1.72
N TRP A 367 16.50 2.72 -1.74
CA TRP A 367 17.28 2.18 -0.63
C TRP A 367 18.74 2.11 -1.04
#